data_AF-A0A1B1BLM3-F1
#
_entry.id   AF-A0A1B1BLM3-F1
#
_cell.length_a   1.000
_cell.length_b   1.000
_cell.length_c   1.000
_cell.angle_alpha   90.00
_cell.angle_beta   90.00
_cell.angle_gamma   90.00
#
_symmetry.space_group_name_H-M   'P 1'
#
loop_
_entity.id
_entity.type
_entity.pdbx_description
1 polymer ?
#
loop_
_entity_poly.entity_id
_entity_poly.type
_entity_poly.pdbx_seq_one_letter_code
_entity_poly.pdbx_strand_id
1 'polypeptide(L)'
;MKTDPLFLQEQLAGIYNHQVERINRFVDDLQASVPGSFVPYVAPHYNAEEALMLVVSSNPGPATIVGQAAADAGVTSHKPVGFLSIENNDETAKLMGQIWASVGLTDQQTLPWNAFPWYIHDLHGGVVPPALLERGRASLMTVLSMHPSVKAIIAHGNDAHEQVRRSLEIPAFKSLMTTRDIRVWNARHTSPKAYQMSALAKQKELINQRRFYREAMKHVGLTPLPETVVVVGGLSVPQLVEADDRIANILTAVPGLGNGDAASRYIDTLSDAEARGLLVHALTERIDAD
;
A
#
# COMPACT_ATOMS: atom_id res chain seq x y z
N MET A 1 8.09 4.41 -14.12
CA MET A 1 9.08 3.55 -14.79
C MET A 1 10.44 4.20 -14.74
N LYS A 2 11.57 3.48 -14.62
CA LYS A 2 12.85 4.04 -15.07
C LYS A 2 12.59 4.64 -16.45
N THR A 3 12.84 5.93 -16.65
CA THR A 3 12.59 6.63 -17.92
C THR A 3 13.54 6.17 -19.03
N ASP A 4 14.11 4.98 -18.87
CA ASP A 4 15.01 4.31 -19.79
C ASP A 4 14.16 3.65 -20.89
N PRO A 5 14.28 4.10 -22.15
CA PRO A 5 13.52 3.54 -23.26
C PRO A 5 13.74 2.02 -23.45
N LEU A 6 14.94 1.51 -23.14
CA LEU A 6 15.23 0.07 -23.27
C LEU A 6 14.46 -0.74 -22.24
N PHE A 7 14.46 -0.29 -20.98
CA PHE A 7 13.68 -0.91 -19.91
C PHE A 7 12.18 -0.92 -20.25
N LEU A 8 11.67 0.16 -20.85
CA LEU A 8 10.28 0.19 -21.33
C LEU A 8 10.02 -0.79 -22.46
N GLN A 9 10.91 -0.86 -23.45
CA GLN A 9 10.81 -1.82 -24.54
C GLN A 9 10.78 -3.27 -24.04
N GLU A 10 11.65 -3.62 -23.09
CA GLU A 10 11.69 -4.95 -22.46
C GLU A 10 10.39 -5.29 -21.73
N GLN A 11 9.85 -4.36 -20.95
CA GLN A 11 8.60 -4.55 -20.22
C GLN A 11 7.41 -4.70 -21.18
N LEU A 12 7.39 -3.96 -22.29
CA LEU A 12 6.36 -4.09 -23.32
C LEU A 12 6.44 -5.43 -24.06
N ALA A 13 7.64 -5.89 -24.37
CA ALA A 13 7.83 -7.19 -25.00
C ALA A 13 7.35 -8.35 -24.10
N GLY A 14 7.37 -8.16 -22.77
CA GLY A 14 7.01 -9.17 -21.79
C GLY A 14 5.56 -9.17 -21.31
N ILE A 15 4.68 -8.29 -21.79
CA ILE A 15 3.32 -8.16 -21.22
C ILE A 15 2.45 -9.42 -21.37
N TYR A 16 2.80 -10.33 -22.28
CA TYR A 16 2.14 -11.62 -22.44
C TYR A 16 3.04 -12.80 -22.06
N ASN A 17 4.09 -12.57 -21.26
CA ASN A 17 4.83 -13.66 -20.64
C ASN A 17 3.88 -14.52 -19.79
N HIS A 18 4.07 -15.83 -19.81
CA HIS A 18 3.20 -16.82 -19.15
C HIS A 18 2.73 -16.40 -17.74
N GLN A 19 3.66 -15.93 -16.91
CA GLN A 19 3.41 -15.51 -15.52
C GLN A 19 2.48 -14.31 -15.33
N VAL A 20 2.23 -13.52 -16.37
CA VAL A 20 1.31 -12.35 -16.35
C VAL A 20 0.29 -12.37 -17.49
N GLU A 21 0.37 -13.34 -18.40
CA GLU A 21 -0.44 -13.37 -19.62
C GLU A 21 -1.93 -13.30 -19.31
N ARG A 22 -2.42 -14.14 -18.39
CA ARG A 22 -3.84 -14.24 -18.08
C ARG A 22 -4.41 -12.94 -17.52
N ILE A 23 -3.70 -12.30 -16.60
CA ILE A 23 -4.13 -11.02 -16.01
C ILE A 23 -4.04 -9.89 -17.04
N ASN A 24 -3.04 -9.89 -17.91
CA ASN A 24 -2.89 -8.85 -18.93
C ASN A 24 -3.87 -9.00 -20.10
N ARG A 25 -4.29 -10.22 -20.43
CA ARG A 25 -5.45 -10.43 -21.34
C ARG A 25 -6.75 -9.91 -20.72
N PHE A 26 -6.94 -10.08 -19.41
CA PHE A 26 -8.07 -9.46 -18.73
C PHE A 26 -7.99 -7.92 -18.76
N VAL A 27 -6.79 -7.34 -18.70
CA VAL A 27 -6.60 -5.89 -18.93
C VAL A 27 -7.04 -5.48 -20.34
N ASP A 28 -6.73 -6.26 -21.38
CA ASP A 28 -7.23 -6.01 -22.73
C ASP A 28 -8.76 -5.97 -22.77
N ASP A 29 -9.42 -6.95 -22.15
CA ASP A 29 -10.88 -7.04 -22.07
C ASP A 29 -11.48 -5.82 -21.34
N LEU A 30 -10.88 -5.39 -20.23
CA LEU A 30 -11.32 -4.22 -19.48
C LEU A 30 -11.21 -2.93 -20.32
N GLN A 31 -10.13 -2.77 -21.08
CA GLN A 31 -9.94 -1.62 -21.97
C GLN A 31 -10.92 -1.67 -23.16
N ALA A 32 -11.18 -2.85 -23.72
CA ALA A 32 -12.14 -3.03 -24.81
C ALA A 32 -13.59 -2.74 -24.35
N SER A 33 -13.93 -3.06 -23.10
CA SER A 33 -15.27 -2.82 -22.53
C SER A 33 -15.63 -1.34 -22.36
N VAL A 34 -14.62 -0.46 -22.30
CA VAL A 34 -14.81 1.00 -22.19
C VAL A 34 -13.88 1.68 -23.19
N PRO A 35 -14.32 1.89 -24.44
CA PRO A 35 -13.51 2.52 -25.48
C PRO A 35 -12.94 3.87 -25.04
N GLY A 36 -11.65 4.09 -25.30
CA GLY A 36 -10.94 5.31 -24.91
C GLY A 36 -10.49 5.34 -23.44
N SER A 37 -10.81 4.32 -22.64
CA SER A 37 -10.25 4.18 -21.30
C SER A 37 -8.82 3.63 -21.33
N PHE A 38 -8.12 3.82 -20.21
CA PHE A 38 -6.79 3.28 -19.97
C PHE A 38 -6.80 2.43 -18.70
N VAL A 39 -6.25 1.22 -18.81
CA VAL A 39 -5.99 0.31 -17.67
C VAL A 39 -4.53 -0.13 -17.78
N PRO A 40 -3.71 0.05 -16.74
CA PRO A 40 -2.32 -0.40 -16.78
C PRO A 40 -2.20 -1.92 -16.74
N TYR A 41 -1.23 -2.45 -17.46
CA TYR A 41 -0.86 -3.86 -17.38
C TYR A 41 -0.17 -4.16 -16.05
N VAL A 42 -0.20 -5.41 -15.61
CA VAL A 42 0.72 -5.91 -14.58
C VAL A 42 2.09 -6.09 -15.23
N ALA A 43 3.13 -5.53 -14.61
CA ALA A 43 4.48 -5.58 -15.16
C ALA A 43 5.03 -7.02 -15.25
N PRO A 44 5.82 -7.38 -16.27
CA PRO A 44 6.25 -8.76 -16.48
C PRO A 44 7.15 -9.33 -15.40
N HIS A 45 7.75 -8.51 -14.54
CA HIS A 45 8.60 -8.99 -13.45
C HIS A 45 7.79 -9.65 -12.30
N TYR A 46 6.48 -9.43 -12.23
CA TYR A 46 5.60 -10.14 -11.30
C TYR A 46 5.33 -11.58 -11.74
N ASN A 47 4.98 -12.43 -10.77
CA ASN A 47 4.46 -13.76 -11.03
C ASN A 47 2.99 -13.83 -10.58
N ALA A 48 2.09 -13.32 -11.42
CA ALA A 48 0.66 -13.28 -11.11
C ALA A 48 0.05 -14.70 -11.00
N GLU A 49 0.54 -15.65 -11.79
CA GLU A 49 0.08 -17.05 -11.77
C GLU A 49 0.27 -17.70 -10.38
N GLU A 50 1.40 -17.45 -9.73
CA GLU A 50 1.75 -18.05 -8.43
C GLU A 50 1.58 -17.10 -7.24
N ALA A 51 1.10 -15.87 -7.47
CA ALA A 51 0.95 -14.87 -6.43
C ALA A 51 0.09 -15.38 -5.26
N LEU A 52 0.60 -15.16 -4.05
CA LEU A 52 -0.07 -15.54 -2.80
C LEU A 52 -0.82 -14.37 -2.18
N MET A 53 -0.45 -13.14 -2.54
CA MET A 53 -0.98 -11.92 -1.97
C MET A 53 -1.40 -10.93 -3.04
N LEU A 54 -2.62 -10.42 -2.93
CA LEU A 54 -3.14 -9.34 -3.76
C LEU A 54 -2.92 -8.01 -3.05
N VAL A 55 -2.22 -7.08 -3.68
CA VAL A 55 -1.97 -5.74 -3.15
C VAL A 55 -2.83 -4.75 -3.91
N VAL A 56 -3.85 -4.22 -3.22
CA VAL A 56 -4.89 -3.38 -3.82
C VAL A 56 -4.64 -1.91 -3.49
N SER A 57 -4.33 -1.11 -4.50
CA SER A 57 -4.26 0.36 -4.42
C SER A 57 -5.59 0.99 -4.87
N SER A 58 -5.74 2.32 -4.82
CA SER A 58 -7.01 2.97 -5.19
C SER A 58 -7.31 2.87 -6.70
N ASN A 59 -6.57 3.62 -7.52
CA ASN A 59 -6.72 3.69 -8.97
C ASN A 59 -5.39 4.11 -9.63
N PRO A 60 -5.23 3.95 -10.95
CA PRO A 60 -4.01 4.33 -11.64
C PRO A 60 -3.72 5.83 -11.48
N GLY A 61 -2.51 6.17 -11.04
CA GLY A 61 -2.06 7.55 -10.97
C GLY A 61 -1.45 8.04 -12.29
N PRO A 62 -1.19 9.36 -12.47
CA PRO A 62 -0.58 9.89 -13.68
C PRO A 62 0.79 9.27 -14.01
N ALA A 63 1.58 8.94 -12.97
CA ALA A 63 2.90 8.31 -13.11
C ALA A 63 2.84 6.86 -13.65
N THR A 64 1.65 6.26 -13.69
CA THR A 64 1.43 4.96 -14.29
C THR A 64 1.46 5.04 -15.83
N ILE A 65 1.16 6.20 -16.43
CA ILE A 65 1.10 6.39 -17.88
C ILE A 65 2.51 6.72 -18.43
N VAL A 66 2.97 5.96 -19.41
CA VAL A 66 4.23 6.19 -20.14
C VAL A 66 3.92 6.70 -21.54
N GLY A 67 3.46 7.95 -21.66
CA GLY A 67 3.13 8.55 -22.96
C GLY A 67 4.37 8.85 -23.81
N GLN A 68 5.20 9.81 -23.39
CA GLN A 68 6.39 10.23 -24.14
C GLN A 68 7.46 9.12 -24.21
N ALA A 69 7.70 8.42 -23.10
CA ALA A 69 8.68 7.34 -23.06
C ALA A 69 8.32 6.18 -24.02
N ALA A 70 7.04 5.89 -24.22
CA ALA A 70 6.61 4.85 -25.16
C ALA A 70 6.89 5.26 -26.62
N ALA A 71 6.67 6.53 -26.96
CA ALA A 71 7.04 7.05 -28.29
C ALA A 71 8.54 6.92 -28.55
N ASP A 72 9.37 7.28 -27.56
CA ASP A 72 10.83 7.16 -27.65
C ASP A 72 11.30 5.69 -27.70
N ALA A 73 10.54 4.77 -27.12
CA ALA A 73 10.75 3.32 -27.19
C ALA A 73 10.21 2.68 -28.50
N GLY A 74 9.78 3.48 -29.48
CA GLY A 74 9.30 3.01 -30.77
C GLY A 74 7.88 2.43 -30.77
N VAL A 75 7.10 2.68 -29.70
CA VAL A 75 5.70 2.27 -29.62
C VAL A 75 4.85 3.22 -30.45
N THR A 76 4.31 2.73 -31.56
CA THR A 76 3.50 3.52 -32.50
C THR A 76 2.00 3.54 -32.15
N SER A 77 1.60 2.88 -31.05
CA SER A 77 0.20 2.85 -30.62
C SER A 77 -0.27 4.22 -30.17
N HIS A 78 -1.40 4.69 -30.68
CA HIS A 78 -2.02 5.94 -30.26
C HIS A 78 -2.70 5.85 -28.87
N LYS A 79 -2.55 4.71 -28.17
CA LYS A 79 -3.13 4.47 -26.85
C LYS A 79 -2.06 4.69 -25.77
N PRO A 80 -2.41 5.30 -24.62
CA PRO A 80 -1.51 5.35 -23.48
C PRO A 80 -1.18 3.92 -23.02
N VAL A 81 0.08 3.68 -22.68
CA VAL A 81 0.55 2.42 -22.11
C VAL A 81 1.05 2.68 -20.69
N GLY A 82 1.06 1.67 -19.84
CA GLY A 82 1.53 1.80 -18.47
C GLY A 82 1.44 0.52 -17.65
N PHE A 83 2.02 0.58 -16.46
CA PHE A 83 2.28 -0.60 -15.64
C PHE A 83 1.93 -0.40 -14.17
N LEU A 84 1.28 -1.40 -13.57
CA LEU A 84 1.28 -1.63 -12.13
C LEU A 84 2.63 -2.24 -11.75
N SER A 85 3.50 -1.43 -11.14
CA SER A 85 4.85 -1.87 -10.77
C SER A 85 5.43 -1.07 -9.60
N ILE A 86 6.14 -1.77 -8.72
CA ILE A 86 7.03 -1.18 -7.72
C ILE A 86 8.30 -0.57 -8.31
N GLU A 87 8.63 -0.88 -9.57
CA GLU A 87 9.74 -0.28 -10.32
C GLU A 87 9.33 1.02 -11.04
N ASN A 88 8.11 1.50 -10.76
CA ASN A 88 7.71 2.83 -11.22
C ASN A 88 8.57 3.92 -10.56
N ASN A 89 8.77 5.02 -11.29
CA ASN A 89 9.70 6.08 -10.90
C ASN A 89 8.88 7.16 -10.21
N ASP A 90 8.28 6.77 -9.09
CA ASP A 90 7.47 7.62 -8.25
C ASP A 90 7.65 7.19 -6.78
N GLU A 91 7.43 8.12 -5.87
CA GLU A 91 7.66 7.89 -4.45
C GLU A 91 6.68 6.86 -3.83
N THR A 92 5.53 6.61 -4.47
CA THR A 92 4.55 5.61 -4.01
C THR A 92 5.10 4.19 -4.25
N ALA A 93 5.60 3.95 -5.46
CA ALA A 93 6.22 2.69 -5.86
C ALA A 93 7.51 2.41 -5.06
N LYS A 94 8.36 3.43 -4.92
CA LYS A 94 9.59 3.37 -4.11
C LYS A 94 9.32 3.02 -2.66
N LEU A 95 8.35 3.67 -2.01
CA LEU A 95 8.01 3.36 -0.62
C LEU A 95 7.45 1.94 -0.49
N MET A 96 6.62 1.49 -1.42
CA MET A 96 6.12 0.12 -1.45
C MET A 96 7.26 -0.89 -1.55
N GLY A 97 8.19 -0.69 -2.48
CA GLY A 97 9.38 -1.54 -2.64
C GLY A 97 10.26 -1.58 -1.38
N GLN A 98 10.45 -0.45 -0.71
CA GLN A 98 11.17 -0.39 0.57
C GLN A 98 10.49 -1.19 1.68
N ILE A 99 9.15 -1.11 1.77
CA ILE A 99 8.37 -1.89 2.74
C ILE A 99 8.54 -3.39 2.46
N TRP A 100 8.36 -3.81 1.22
CA TRP A 100 8.47 -5.23 0.82
C TRP A 100 9.87 -5.78 1.06
N ALA A 101 10.91 -5.06 0.63
CA ALA A 101 12.30 -5.44 0.86
C ALA A 101 12.60 -5.61 2.36
N SER A 102 12.07 -4.72 3.21
CA SER A 102 12.30 -4.77 4.66
C SER A 102 11.68 -5.98 5.37
N VAL A 103 10.71 -6.67 4.74
CA VAL A 103 10.09 -7.87 5.28
C VAL A 103 10.47 -9.14 4.51
N GLY A 104 11.27 -9.03 3.45
CA GLY A 104 11.67 -10.15 2.59
C GLY A 104 10.61 -10.57 1.57
N LEU A 105 9.70 -9.66 1.22
CA LEU A 105 8.68 -9.90 0.22
C LEU A 105 9.18 -9.51 -1.18
N THR A 106 8.80 -10.29 -2.18
CA THR A 106 9.18 -10.08 -3.59
C THR A 106 7.96 -9.98 -4.51
N ASP A 107 8.20 -9.52 -5.74
CA ASP A 107 7.24 -9.51 -6.84
C ASP A 107 6.76 -10.94 -7.24
N GLN A 108 7.51 -11.98 -6.91
CA GLN A 108 7.12 -13.37 -7.16
C GLN A 108 5.93 -13.82 -6.30
N GLN A 109 5.69 -13.18 -5.15
CA GLN A 109 4.62 -13.57 -4.23
C GLN A 109 3.43 -12.62 -4.26
N THR A 110 3.50 -11.56 -5.06
CA THR A 110 2.54 -10.45 -5.03
C THR A 110 1.90 -10.23 -6.39
N LEU A 111 0.63 -9.84 -6.36
CA LEU A 111 -0.12 -9.37 -7.51
C LEU A 111 -0.61 -7.94 -7.22
N PRO A 112 -0.10 -6.91 -7.89
CA PRO A 112 -0.63 -5.56 -7.73
C PRO A 112 -1.96 -5.43 -8.50
N TRP A 113 -2.93 -4.75 -7.88
CA TRP A 113 -4.19 -4.41 -8.52
C TRP A 113 -4.71 -3.06 -8.00
N ASN A 114 -5.70 -2.49 -8.68
CA ASN A 114 -6.40 -1.29 -8.23
C ASN A 114 -7.86 -1.60 -7.93
N ALA A 115 -8.39 -1.03 -6.85
CA ALA A 115 -9.79 -1.10 -6.46
C ALA A 115 -10.71 -0.62 -7.58
N PHE A 116 -10.25 0.38 -8.33
CA PHE A 116 -10.81 0.79 -9.60
C PHE A 116 -9.72 0.79 -10.69
N PRO A 117 -9.78 -0.12 -11.68
CA PRO A 117 -8.64 -0.37 -12.58
C PRO A 117 -8.46 0.67 -13.69
N TRP A 118 -9.49 1.47 -14.01
CA TRP A 118 -9.40 2.49 -15.05
C TRP A 118 -8.86 3.81 -14.52
N TYR A 119 -8.06 4.49 -15.33
CA TYR A 119 -7.59 5.85 -15.04
C TYR A 119 -8.73 6.88 -15.14
N ILE A 120 -8.87 7.71 -14.10
CA ILE A 120 -9.98 8.68 -13.96
C ILE A 120 -9.53 10.07 -13.52
N HIS A 121 -8.23 10.34 -13.41
CA HIS A 121 -7.72 11.59 -12.85
C HIS A 121 -8.23 12.82 -13.61
N ASP A 122 -8.29 12.74 -14.94
CA ASP A 122 -8.73 13.86 -15.79
C ASP A 122 -10.22 14.19 -15.61
N LEU A 123 -11.02 13.23 -15.11
CA LEU A 123 -12.47 13.36 -14.95
C LEU A 123 -12.91 13.58 -13.49
N HIS A 124 -12.19 13.02 -12.52
CA HIS A 124 -12.62 12.93 -11.13
C HIS A 124 -11.52 13.29 -10.11
N GLY A 125 -10.38 13.84 -10.56
CA GLY A 125 -9.29 14.23 -9.66
C GLY A 125 -8.66 13.06 -8.88
N GLY A 126 -8.87 11.82 -9.36
CA GLY A 126 -8.34 10.60 -8.75
C GLY A 126 -9.19 10.04 -7.61
N VAL A 127 -10.36 10.61 -7.31
CA VAL A 127 -11.32 10.03 -6.34
C VAL A 127 -12.30 9.13 -7.09
N VAL A 128 -12.48 7.89 -6.65
CA VAL A 128 -13.43 6.96 -7.27
C VAL A 128 -14.86 7.31 -6.85
N PRO A 129 -15.74 7.76 -7.76
CA PRO A 129 -17.12 8.08 -7.41
C PRO A 129 -17.90 6.80 -7.05
N PRO A 130 -18.91 6.88 -6.16
CA PRO A 130 -19.73 5.72 -5.78
C PRO A 130 -20.34 4.96 -6.95
N ALA A 131 -20.71 5.67 -8.03
CA ALA A 131 -21.28 5.08 -9.24
C ALA A 131 -20.31 4.16 -10.01
N LEU A 132 -19.00 4.31 -9.79
CA LEU A 132 -17.97 3.50 -10.44
C LEU A 132 -17.51 2.31 -9.59
N LEU A 133 -17.87 2.27 -8.29
CA LEU A 133 -17.45 1.22 -7.37
C LEU A 133 -17.89 -0.17 -7.83
N GLU A 134 -19.11 -0.30 -8.38
CA GLU A 134 -19.62 -1.60 -8.84
C GLU A 134 -18.75 -2.21 -9.96
N ARG A 135 -18.26 -1.38 -10.89
CA ARG A 135 -17.35 -1.85 -11.96
C ARG A 135 -16.02 -2.33 -11.39
N GLY A 136 -15.48 -1.60 -10.41
CA GLY A 136 -14.26 -2.02 -9.73
C GLY A 136 -14.47 -3.32 -8.92
N ARG A 137 -15.65 -3.53 -8.33
CA ARG A 137 -15.97 -4.75 -7.55
C ARG A 137 -16.02 -5.97 -8.45
N ALA A 138 -16.68 -5.85 -9.60
CA ALA A 138 -16.71 -6.90 -10.61
C ALA A 138 -15.29 -7.27 -11.06
N SER A 139 -14.45 -6.26 -11.31
CA SER A 139 -13.05 -6.46 -11.67
C SER A 139 -12.26 -7.19 -10.58
N LEU A 140 -12.37 -6.76 -9.31
CA LEU A 140 -11.69 -7.40 -8.18
C LEU A 140 -12.13 -8.87 -7.99
N MET A 141 -13.41 -9.17 -8.16
CA MET A 141 -13.94 -10.54 -8.12
C MET A 141 -13.35 -11.42 -9.22
N THR A 142 -13.24 -10.90 -10.44
CA THR A 142 -12.62 -11.61 -11.56
C THR A 142 -11.15 -11.90 -11.27
N VAL A 143 -10.39 -10.91 -10.79
CA VAL A 143 -8.98 -11.11 -10.40
C VAL A 143 -8.83 -12.22 -9.36
N LEU A 144 -9.57 -12.16 -8.26
CA LEU A 144 -9.49 -13.21 -7.24
C LEU A 144 -9.88 -14.58 -7.78
N SER A 145 -10.88 -14.65 -8.67
CA SER A 145 -11.29 -15.90 -9.32
C SER A 145 -10.22 -16.45 -10.25
N MET A 146 -9.44 -15.57 -10.90
CA MET A 146 -8.34 -15.97 -11.77
C MET A 146 -7.13 -16.50 -11.01
N HIS A 147 -6.87 -15.99 -9.80
CA HIS A 147 -5.66 -16.31 -9.05
C HIS A 147 -5.99 -17.13 -7.80
N PRO A 148 -6.21 -18.45 -7.90
CA PRO A 148 -6.65 -19.34 -6.81
C PRO A 148 -5.65 -19.46 -5.65
N SER A 149 -4.38 -19.14 -5.89
CA SER A 149 -3.31 -19.18 -4.89
C SER A 149 -3.35 -18.00 -3.91
N VAL A 150 -4.03 -16.90 -4.27
CA VAL A 150 -4.13 -15.72 -3.41
C VAL A 150 -4.91 -16.04 -2.13
N LYS A 151 -4.32 -15.75 -0.98
CA LYS A 151 -4.91 -15.94 0.36
C LYS A 151 -4.80 -14.70 1.26
N ALA A 152 -4.13 -13.64 0.81
CA ALA A 152 -4.09 -12.37 1.51
C ALA A 152 -4.42 -11.21 0.57
N ILE A 153 -5.15 -10.23 1.08
CA ILE A 153 -5.40 -8.95 0.45
C ILE A 153 -4.81 -7.85 1.34
N ILE A 154 -3.93 -7.04 0.78
CA ILE A 154 -3.42 -5.83 1.45
C ILE A 154 -4.04 -4.63 0.72
N ALA A 155 -5.02 -3.99 1.35
CA ALA A 155 -5.75 -2.87 0.78
C ALA A 155 -5.14 -1.54 1.25
N HIS A 156 -4.62 -0.74 0.32
CA HIS A 156 -3.93 0.51 0.58
C HIS A 156 -4.83 1.73 0.38
N GLY A 157 -5.17 2.40 1.49
CA GLY A 157 -5.97 3.62 1.49
C GLY A 157 -7.48 3.41 1.42
N ASN A 158 -8.22 4.49 1.69
CA ASN A 158 -9.67 4.44 1.95
C ASN A 158 -10.49 3.87 0.78
N ASP A 159 -10.14 4.21 -0.46
CA ASP A 159 -10.88 3.69 -1.62
C ASP A 159 -10.74 2.17 -1.74
N ALA A 160 -9.53 1.64 -1.50
CA ALA A 160 -9.28 0.20 -1.50
C ALA A 160 -9.98 -0.48 -0.31
N HIS A 161 -9.94 0.11 0.88
CA HIS A 161 -10.65 -0.38 2.06
C HIS A 161 -12.15 -0.46 1.79
N GLU A 162 -12.73 0.62 1.28
CA GLU A 162 -14.15 0.73 1.00
C GLU A 162 -14.58 -0.26 -0.09
N GLN A 163 -13.75 -0.45 -1.12
CA GLN A 163 -14.03 -1.38 -2.19
C GLN A 163 -14.06 -2.83 -1.71
N VAL A 164 -13.08 -3.24 -0.90
CA VAL A 164 -13.05 -4.59 -0.33
C VAL A 164 -14.23 -4.76 0.64
N ARG A 165 -14.48 -3.76 1.51
CA ARG A 165 -15.61 -3.78 2.44
C ARG A 165 -16.95 -3.96 1.73
N ARG A 166 -17.20 -3.19 0.66
CA ARG A 166 -18.41 -3.33 -0.15
C ARG A 166 -18.47 -4.65 -0.90
N SER A 167 -17.34 -5.16 -1.37
CA SER A 167 -17.30 -6.46 -2.07
C SER A 167 -17.78 -7.58 -1.15
N LEU A 168 -17.47 -7.52 0.15
CA LEU A 168 -17.93 -8.49 1.16
C LEU A 168 -19.47 -8.51 1.36
N GLU A 169 -20.20 -7.50 0.86
CA GLU A 169 -21.66 -7.48 0.85
C GLU A 169 -22.24 -8.38 -0.27
N ILE A 170 -21.43 -8.75 -1.27
CA ILE A 170 -21.82 -9.69 -2.34
C ILE A 170 -21.69 -11.14 -1.81
N PRO A 171 -22.76 -11.95 -1.82
CA PRO A 171 -22.71 -13.33 -1.34
C PRO A 171 -21.63 -14.20 -2.00
N ALA A 172 -21.44 -14.07 -3.32
CA ALA A 172 -20.43 -14.80 -4.06
C ALA A 172 -19.00 -14.42 -3.64
N PHE A 173 -18.73 -13.13 -3.45
CA PHE A 173 -17.41 -12.65 -2.99
C PHE A 173 -17.15 -13.11 -1.56
N LYS A 174 -18.13 -12.96 -0.66
CA LYS A 174 -18.04 -13.44 0.72
C LYS A 174 -17.76 -14.95 0.77
N SER A 175 -18.47 -15.74 -0.04
CA SER A 175 -18.26 -17.18 -0.16
C SER A 175 -16.84 -17.52 -0.64
N LEU A 176 -16.33 -16.80 -1.64
CA LEU A 176 -14.97 -16.95 -2.14
C LEU A 176 -13.93 -16.69 -1.04
N MET A 177 -14.09 -15.58 -0.30
CA MET A 177 -13.20 -15.21 0.80
C MET A 177 -13.18 -16.27 1.91
N THR A 178 -14.34 -16.77 2.31
CA THR A 178 -14.44 -17.81 3.36
C THR A 178 -13.89 -19.16 2.88
N THR A 179 -14.25 -19.61 1.68
CA THR A 179 -13.86 -20.92 1.14
C THR A 179 -12.35 -21.04 0.98
N ARG A 180 -11.68 -19.92 0.67
CA ARG A 180 -10.24 -19.88 0.43
C ARG A 180 -9.42 -19.35 1.60
N ASP A 181 -10.06 -19.09 2.75
CA ASP A 181 -9.45 -18.43 3.92
C ASP A 181 -8.65 -17.18 3.53
N ILE A 182 -9.28 -16.32 2.71
CA ILE A 182 -8.65 -15.06 2.31
C ILE A 182 -8.86 -14.03 3.42
N ARG A 183 -7.77 -13.41 3.87
CA ARG A 183 -7.80 -12.35 4.89
C ARG A 183 -7.42 -11.00 4.30
N VAL A 184 -7.93 -9.93 4.92
CA VAL A 184 -7.74 -8.54 4.47
C VAL A 184 -7.00 -7.75 5.55
N TRP A 185 -5.97 -7.03 5.14
CA TRP A 185 -5.26 -6.04 5.95
C TRP A 185 -5.47 -4.65 5.35
N ASN A 186 -5.99 -3.72 6.15
CA ASN A 186 -6.24 -2.34 5.76
C ASN A 186 -5.01 -1.48 6.05
N ALA A 187 -4.13 -1.38 5.06
CA ALA A 187 -2.90 -0.61 5.05
C ALA A 187 -3.14 0.86 4.70
N ARG A 188 -2.28 1.77 5.20
CA ARG A 188 -2.28 3.16 4.71
C ARG A 188 -1.81 3.22 3.26
N HIS A 189 -2.28 4.19 2.49
CA HIS A 189 -1.76 4.45 1.15
C HIS A 189 -0.26 4.82 1.17
N THR A 190 0.54 4.38 0.20
CA THR A 190 2.00 4.64 0.15
C THR A 190 2.39 5.96 -0.53
N SER A 191 1.43 6.83 -0.85
CA SER A 191 1.72 8.09 -1.54
C SER A 191 2.31 9.14 -0.60
N PRO A 192 3.11 10.11 -1.12
CA PRO A 192 3.66 11.19 -0.31
C PRO A 192 2.62 11.95 0.50
N LYS A 193 1.44 12.21 -0.10
CA LYS A 193 0.32 12.90 0.56
C LYS A 193 -0.16 12.16 1.82
N ALA A 194 -0.15 10.83 1.81
CA ALA A 194 -0.59 10.03 2.96
C ALA A 194 0.39 10.09 4.14
N TYR A 195 1.61 10.57 3.91
CA TYR A 195 2.71 10.67 4.88
C TYR A 195 3.11 12.13 5.19
N GLN A 196 2.25 13.11 4.89
CA GLN A 196 2.39 14.48 5.38
C GLN A 196 2.02 14.54 6.87
N MET A 197 2.95 14.12 7.73
CA MET A 197 2.81 14.00 9.19
C MET A 197 4.17 14.14 9.88
N SER A 198 4.19 14.20 11.21
CA SER A 198 5.43 14.25 11.99
C SER A 198 6.31 13.02 11.75
N ALA A 199 7.62 13.15 12.00
CA ALA A 199 8.58 12.06 11.84
C ALA A 199 8.19 10.80 12.64
N LEU A 200 7.75 10.99 13.90
CA LEU A 200 7.32 9.91 14.77
C LEU A 200 6.03 9.24 14.27
N ALA A 201 5.02 10.01 13.85
CA ALA A 201 3.80 9.47 13.27
C ALA A 201 4.07 8.71 11.96
N LYS A 202 4.95 9.23 11.10
CA LYS A 202 5.41 8.55 9.89
C LYS A 202 6.07 7.22 10.24
N GLN A 203 6.93 7.21 11.24
CA GLN A 203 7.64 6.01 11.65
C GLN A 203 6.70 4.96 12.27
N LYS A 204 5.73 5.39 13.10
CA LYS A 204 4.65 4.55 13.62
C LYS A 204 3.89 3.85 12.49
N GLU A 205 3.55 4.62 11.47
CA GLU A 205 2.83 4.10 10.32
C GLU A 205 3.68 3.11 9.52
N LEU A 206 4.96 3.37 9.32
CA LEU A 206 5.86 2.41 8.66
C LEU A 206 5.99 1.09 9.43
N ILE A 207 5.99 1.13 10.76
CA ILE A 207 5.93 -0.09 11.59
C ILE A 207 4.62 -0.85 11.35
N ASN A 208 3.48 -0.16 11.40
CA ASN A 208 2.17 -0.78 11.16
C ASN A 208 2.09 -1.43 9.78
N GLN A 209 2.59 -0.75 8.74
CA GLN A 209 2.65 -1.28 7.38
C GLN A 209 3.47 -2.56 7.32
N ARG A 210 4.69 -2.56 7.88
CA ARG A 210 5.54 -3.75 7.95
C ARG A 210 4.84 -4.88 8.71
N ARG A 211 4.17 -4.58 9.83
CA ARG A 211 3.41 -5.57 10.60
C ARG A 211 2.34 -6.24 9.75
N PHE A 212 1.53 -5.48 9.02
CA PHE A 212 0.49 -6.04 8.14
C PHE A 212 1.07 -6.99 7.09
N TYR A 213 2.16 -6.61 6.43
CA TYR A 213 2.82 -7.50 5.47
C TYR A 213 3.40 -8.75 6.15
N ARG A 214 3.99 -8.63 7.34
CA ARG A 214 4.52 -9.80 8.08
C ARG A 214 3.41 -10.77 8.49
N GLU A 215 2.27 -10.26 8.92
CA GLU A 215 1.09 -11.07 9.26
C GLU A 215 0.50 -11.74 8.03
N ALA A 216 0.36 -11.01 6.92
CA ALA A 216 -0.10 -11.54 5.64
C ALA A 216 0.83 -12.65 5.11
N MET A 217 2.15 -12.42 5.16
CA MET A 217 3.16 -13.41 4.80
C MET A 217 3.00 -14.70 5.61
N LYS A 218 2.89 -14.60 6.95
CA LYS A 218 2.68 -15.77 7.81
C LYS A 218 1.38 -16.50 7.47
N HIS A 219 0.31 -15.76 7.19
CA HIS A 219 -0.99 -16.32 6.80
C HIS A 219 -0.90 -17.15 5.52
N VAL A 220 -0.09 -16.71 4.55
CA VAL A 220 0.10 -17.44 3.29
C VAL A 220 1.27 -18.43 3.32
N GLY A 221 1.86 -18.70 4.49
CA GLY A 221 2.92 -19.69 4.67
C GLY A 221 4.35 -19.21 4.34
N LEU A 222 4.54 -17.90 4.15
CA LEU A 222 5.85 -17.28 3.97
C LEU A 222 6.48 -16.93 5.32
N THR A 223 7.82 -16.92 5.35
CA THR A 223 8.60 -16.50 6.53
C THR A 223 9.14 -15.09 6.31
N PRO A 224 8.66 -14.06 7.06
CA PRO A 224 9.24 -12.73 6.98
C PRO A 224 10.68 -12.68 7.50
N LEU A 225 11.51 -11.80 6.94
CA LEU A 225 12.83 -11.49 7.51
C LEU A 225 12.70 -11.07 8.98
N PRO A 226 13.69 -11.33 9.86
CA PRO A 226 13.67 -10.83 11.23
C PRO A 226 13.42 -9.32 11.31
N GLU A 227 12.73 -8.87 12.36
CA GLU A 227 12.49 -7.44 12.55
C GLU A 227 13.77 -6.76 13.01
N THR A 228 14.25 -5.80 12.24
CA THR A 228 15.40 -4.97 12.64
C THR A 228 14.91 -3.92 13.63
N VAL A 229 15.24 -4.10 14.90
CA VAL A 229 14.95 -3.12 15.95
C VAL A 229 15.90 -1.94 15.78
N VAL A 230 15.39 -0.81 15.28
CA VAL A 230 16.12 0.46 15.28
C VAL A 230 15.96 1.10 16.66
N VAL A 231 17.07 1.48 17.27
CA VAL A 231 17.12 2.13 18.59
C VAL A 231 17.56 3.58 18.42
N VAL A 232 16.77 4.52 18.93
CA VAL A 232 17.05 5.97 18.97
C VAL A 232 17.04 6.40 20.44
N GLY A 233 18.13 7.03 20.90
CA GLY A 233 18.23 7.47 22.30
C GLY A 233 18.17 6.34 23.34
N GLY A 234 18.49 5.10 22.96
CA GLY A 234 18.38 3.91 23.82
C GLY A 234 16.98 3.25 23.82
N LEU A 235 16.02 3.81 23.09
CA LEU A 235 14.66 3.29 22.96
C LEU A 235 14.44 2.74 21.56
N SER A 236 13.84 1.57 21.46
CA SER A 236 13.37 1.06 20.18
C SER A 236 12.26 1.95 19.64
N VAL A 237 12.15 2.03 18.32
CA VAL A 237 11.05 2.78 17.70
C VAL A 237 9.66 2.33 18.19
N PRO A 238 9.35 1.03 18.35
CA PRO A 238 8.09 0.61 18.98
C PRO A 238 7.87 1.20 20.38
N GLN A 239 8.92 1.29 21.21
CA GLN A 239 8.84 1.94 22.51
C GLN A 239 8.53 3.44 22.35
N LEU A 240 9.22 4.16 21.46
CA LEU A 240 8.93 5.58 21.20
C LEU A 240 7.49 5.84 20.75
N VAL A 241 6.96 4.93 19.94
CA VAL A 241 5.55 4.97 19.52
C VAL A 241 4.60 4.73 20.69
N GLU A 242 4.89 3.76 21.56
CA GLU A 242 4.11 3.52 22.78
C GLU A 242 4.14 4.75 23.71
N ALA A 243 5.30 5.41 23.82
CA ALA A 243 5.45 6.65 24.58
C ALA A 243 4.53 7.75 24.07
N ASP A 244 4.52 7.99 22.75
CA ASP A 244 3.71 9.03 22.12
C ASP A 244 2.21 8.78 22.30
N ASP A 245 1.77 7.52 22.18
CA ASP A 245 0.39 7.13 22.44
C ASP A 245 -0.02 7.35 23.88
N ARG A 246 0.87 7.00 24.83
CA ARG A 246 0.65 7.30 26.25
C ARG A 246 0.53 8.81 26.45
N ILE A 247 1.44 9.62 25.88
CA ILE A 247 1.41 11.08 26.01
C ILE A 247 0.12 11.67 25.44
N ALA A 248 -0.33 11.24 24.26
CA ALA A 248 -1.56 11.73 23.65
C ALA A 248 -2.78 11.46 24.55
N ASN A 249 -2.84 10.26 25.15
CA ASN A 249 -3.88 9.90 26.12
C ASN A 249 -3.79 10.76 27.39
N ILE A 250 -2.58 11.04 27.88
CA ILE A 250 -2.34 11.86 29.08
C ILE A 250 -2.75 13.32 28.83
N LEU A 251 -2.33 13.91 27.71
CA LEU A 251 -2.69 15.28 27.33
C LEU A 251 -4.20 15.46 27.16
N THR A 252 -4.87 14.42 26.69
CA THR A 252 -6.34 14.40 26.60
C THR A 252 -6.98 14.28 27.99
N ALA A 253 -6.40 13.49 28.89
CA ALA A 253 -6.90 13.26 30.24
C ALA A 253 -6.60 14.40 31.24
N VAL A 254 -5.55 15.19 30.99
CA VAL A 254 -5.10 16.27 31.88
C VAL A 254 -4.92 17.55 31.07
N PRO A 255 -5.99 18.37 30.94
CA PRO A 255 -5.92 19.66 30.25
C PRO A 255 -4.86 20.58 30.89
N GLY A 256 -3.95 21.13 30.09
CA GLY A 256 -2.91 22.06 30.54
C GLY A 256 -1.50 21.48 30.70
N LEU A 257 -1.29 20.19 30.38
CA LEU A 257 0.04 19.56 30.44
C LEU A 257 1.07 20.12 29.43
N GLY A 258 0.66 20.99 28.52
CA GLY A 258 1.58 21.74 27.64
C GLY A 258 2.43 22.79 28.38
N ASN A 259 2.11 23.12 29.64
CA ASN A 259 2.96 23.92 30.52
C ASN A 259 3.92 23.00 31.29
N GLY A 260 5.23 23.29 31.22
CA GLY A 260 6.31 22.43 31.75
C GLY A 260 6.14 21.97 33.21
N ASP A 261 5.52 22.79 34.07
CA ASP A 261 5.24 22.44 35.46
C ASP A 261 4.23 21.29 35.63
N ALA A 262 3.23 21.21 34.74
CA ALA A 262 2.22 20.15 34.79
C ALA A 262 2.77 18.83 34.23
N ALA A 263 3.62 18.90 33.20
CA ALA A 263 4.31 17.74 32.63
C ALA A 263 5.28 17.09 33.65
N SER A 264 6.07 17.91 34.34
CA SER A 264 7.05 17.44 35.33
C SER A 264 6.37 16.69 36.49
N ARG A 265 5.28 17.26 37.05
CA ARG A 265 4.51 16.59 38.11
C ARG A 265 3.89 15.28 37.64
N TYR A 266 3.43 15.21 36.39
CA TYR A 266 2.86 13.97 35.87
C TYR A 266 3.92 12.87 35.71
N ILE A 267 5.11 13.21 35.18
CA ILE A 267 6.24 12.27 35.06
C ILE A 267 6.59 11.65 36.42
N ASP A 268 6.59 12.45 37.49
CA ASP A 268 6.86 11.98 38.85
C ASP A 268 5.79 11.01 39.39
N THR A 269 4.58 10.99 38.83
CA THR A 269 3.55 10.01 39.22
C THR A 269 3.68 8.65 38.55
N LEU A 270 4.47 8.54 37.48
CA LEU A 270 4.69 7.26 36.80
C LEU A 270 5.55 6.35 37.67
N SER A 271 5.09 5.11 37.92
CA SER A 271 5.80 4.13 38.74
C SER A 271 6.89 3.35 37.98
N ASP A 272 6.88 3.45 36.65
CA ASP A 272 7.74 2.71 35.75
C ASP A 272 8.86 3.63 35.21
N ALA A 273 10.11 3.27 35.48
CA ALA A 273 11.29 4.03 35.06
C ALA A 273 11.45 4.10 33.54
N GLU A 274 11.03 3.04 32.83
CA GLU A 274 11.01 3.01 31.37
C GLU A 274 9.92 3.95 30.83
N ALA A 275 8.72 3.91 31.43
CA ALA A 275 7.65 4.84 31.09
C ALA A 275 8.02 6.31 31.33
N ARG A 276 8.77 6.61 32.40
CA ARG A 276 9.31 7.95 32.67
C ARG A 276 10.32 8.39 31.60
N GLY A 277 11.29 7.53 31.26
CA GLY A 277 12.31 7.84 30.25
C GLY A 277 11.69 8.09 28.86
N LEU A 278 10.72 7.27 28.51
CA LEU A 278 9.91 7.39 27.29
C LEU A 278 9.16 8.72 27.21
N LEU A 279 8.52 9.13 28.32
CA LEU A 279 7.75 10.37 28.37
C LEU A 279 8.63 11.62 28.26
N VAL A 280 9.78 11.62 28.96
CA VAL A 280 10.73 12.73 28.97
C VAL A 280 11.26 12.97 27.55
N HIS A 281 11.73 11.92 26.88
CA HIS A 281 12.31 12.06 25.54
C HIS A 281 11.31 12.59 24.52
N ALA A 282 10.09 12.06 24.51
CA ALA A 282 9.05 12.49 23.59
C ALA A 282 8.51 13.92 23.86
N LEU A 283 8.51 14.37 25.13
CA LEU A 283 8.20 15.77 25.46
C LEU A 283 9.32 16.73 25.02
N THR A 284 10.59 16.34 25.16
CA THR A 284 11.73 17.15 24.69
C THR A 284 11.70 17.34 23.16
N GLU A 285 11.49 16.27 22.39
CA GLU A 285 11.42 16.38 20.92
C GLU A 285 10.24 17.23 20.42
N ARG A 286 9.13 17.29 21.17
CA ARG A 286 7.98 18.15 20.83
C ARG A 286 8.23 19.62 21.12
N ILE A 287 8.92 19.94 22.22
CA ILE A 287 9.27 21.32 22.59
C ILE A 287 10.24 21.93 21.57
N ASP A 288 11.11 21.12 20.97
CA ASP A 288 12.06 21.58 19.94
C ASP A 288 11.45 21.70 18.53
N ALA A 289 10.19 21.27 18.34
CA ALA A 289 9.50 21.26 17.05
C ALA A 289 8.46 22.39 16.85
N ASP A 290 8.19 23.17 17.91
CA ASP A 290 7.32 24.36 17.92
C ASP A 290 8.14 25.66 17.88
#